data_AF-A0A0K2YQT3-F1
#
_entry.id   AF-A0A0K2YQT3-F1
#
_cell.length_a   1.000
_cell.length_b   1.000
_cell.length_c   1.000
_cell.angle_alpha   90.00
_cell.angle_beta   90.00
_cell.angle_gamma   90.00
#
_symmetry.space_group_name_H-M   'P 1'
#
loop_
_entity.id
_entity.type
_entity.pdbx_description
1 polymer ?
#
loop_
_entity_poly.entity_id
_entity_poly.type
_entity_poly.pdbx_seq_one_letter_code
_entity_poly.pdbx_strand_id
1 'polypeptide(L)'
;MVREPLTANEIERGRRLGGLLRSARGDRSMVDVAAEAGISVETLRKIETGRIATPAFFTVGAIATALGLSLDTVATALTTRLDRDVAS
;
A
#
# COMPACT_ATOMS: atom_id res chain seq x y z
N MET A 1 -24.02 9.64 -5.12
CA MET A 1 -23.70 8.25 -4.70
C MET A 1 -23.21 8.31 -3.27
N VAL A 2 -23.92 7.71 -2.32
CA VAL A 2 -23.47 7.63 -0.92
C VAL A 2 -22.33 6.62 -0.88
N ARG A 3 -21.15 7.05 -0.41
CA ARG A 3 -20.01 6.17 -0.23
C ARG A 3 -20.16 5.55 1.16
N GLU A 4 -20.22 4.22 1.24
CA GLU A 4 -20.23 3.56 2.54
C GLU A 4 -18.98 3.97 3.33
N PRO A 5 -19.12 4.28 4.63
CA PRO A 5 -17.99 4.60 5.47
C PRO A 5 -17.07 3.37 5.55
N LEU A 6 -15.76 3.62 5.45
CA LEU A 6 -14.77 2.56 5.60
C LEU A 6 -14.83 1.97 7.01
N THR A 7 -14.73 0.66 7.08
CA THR A 7 -14.55 -0.07 8.33
C THR A 7 -13.18 0.24 8.94
N ALA A 8 -13.05 0.07 10.27
CA ALA A 8 -11.76 0.20 10.94
C ALA A 8 -10.69 -0.73 10.35
N ASN A 9 -11.08 -1.94 9.95
CA ASN A 9 -10.19 -2.92 9.33
C ASN A 9 -9.70 -2.46 7.94
N GLU A 10 -10.57 -1.89 7.10
CA GLU A 10 -10.14 -1.32 5.81
C GLU A 10 -9.15 -0.16 5.97
N ILE A 11 -9.40 0.72 6.95
CA ILE A 11 -8.49 1.83 7.26
C ILE A 11 -7.13 1.28 7.71
N GLU A 12 -7.14 0.28 8.61
CA GLU A 12 -5.90 -0.32 9.11
C GLU A 12 -5.12 -1.05 8.01
N ARG A 13 -5.80 -1.80 7.13
CA ARG A 13 -5.16 -2.43 5.96
C ARG A 13 -4.48 -1.39 5.05
N GLY A 14 -5.16 -0.29 4.75
CA GLY A 14 -4.60 0.80 3.95
C GLY A 14 -3.38 1.44 4.61
N ARG A 15 -3.42 1.70 5.92
CA ARG A 15 -2.28 2.24 6.68
C ARG A 15 -1.08 1.29 6.69
N ARG A 16 -1.30 0.00 6.90
CA ARG A 16 -0.23 -1.01 6.92
C ARG A 16 0.44 -1.14 5.54
N LEU A 17 -0.36 -1.22 4.48
CA LEU A 17 0.15 -1.25 3.10
C LEU A 17 0.93 0.03 2.78
N GLY A 18 0.37 1.19 3.09
CA GLY A 18 1.03 2.48 2.87
C GLY A 18 2.37 2.59 3.60
N GLY A 19 2.41 2.20 4.88
CA GLY A 19 3.63 2.19 5.67
C GLY A 19 4.70 1.23 5.13
N LEU A 20 4.29 0.05 4.64
CA LEU A 20 5.20 -0.90 4.00
C LEU A 20 5.83 -0.32 2.73
N LEU A 21 5.02 0.22 1.82
CA LEU A 21 5.50 0.83 0.58
C LEU A 21 6.37 2.06 0.86
N ARG A 22 5.99 2.90 1.83
CA ARG A 22 6.79 4.05 2.26
C ARG A 22 8.16 3.63 2.78
N SER A 23 8.20 2.57 3.59
CA SER A 23 9.45 2.04 4.14
C SER A 23 10.35 1.51 3.02
N ALA A 24 9.78 0.77 2.08
CA ALA A 24 10.51 0.23 0.94
C ALA A 24 11.03 1.29 -0.03
N ARG A 25 10.31 2.41 -0.19
CA ARG A 25 10.83 3.55 -0.96
C ARG A 25 12.10 4.14 -0.34
N GLY A 26 12.25 4.08 0.99
CA GLY A 26 13.41 4.63 1.68
C GLY A 26 13.65 6.10 1.34
N ASP A 27 14.85 6.41 0.88
CA ASP A 27 15.28 7.76 0.49
C ASP A 27 15.03 8.08 -1.00
N ARG A 28 14.48 7.12 -1.78
CA ARG A 28 14.16 7.38 -3.19
C ARG A 28 13.12 8.48 -3.30
N SER A 29 13.29 9.33 -4.31
CA SER A 29 12.37 10.42 -4.61
C SER A 29 10.96 9.90 -4.86
N MET A 30 9.97 10.56 -4.27
CA MET A 30 8.56 10.28 -4.55
C MET A 30 8.19 10.62 -6.00
N VAL A 31 8.90 11.57 -6.63
CA VAL A 31 8.69 11.94 -8.02
C VAL A 31 9.12 10.79 -8.93
N ASP A 32 10.31 10.25 -8.72
CA ASP A 32 10.89 9.21 -9.57
C ASP A 32 10.07 7.92 -9.47
N VAL A 33 9.72 7.49 -8.26
CA VAL A 33 8.90 6.28 -8.05
C VAL A 33 7.49 6.45 -8.64
N ALA A 34 6.87 7.63 -8.51
CA ALA A 34 5.56 7.87 -9.10
C ALA A 34 5.61 7.83 -10.63
N ALA A 35 6.67 8.39 -11.23
CA ALA A 35 6.90 8.34 -12.67
C ALA A 35 7.10 6.90 -13.17
N GLU A 36 7.96 6.12 -12.51
CA GLU A 36 8.19 4.69 -12.82
C GLU A 36 6.90 3.85 -12.68
N ALA A 37 6.08 4.14 -11.67
CA ALA A 37 4.81 3.46 -11.44
C ALA A 37 3.66 3.98 -12.31
N GLY A 38 3.87 5.02 -13.14
CA GLY A 38 2.85 5.59 -14.02
C GLY A 38 1.68 6.25 -13.27
N ILE A 39 1.93 6.83 -12.09
CA ILE A 39 0.92 7.50 -11.27
C ILE A 39 1.34 8.92 -10.89
N SER A 40 0.41 9.71 -10.37
CA SER A 40 0.76 11.02 -9.82
C SER A 40 1.49 10.88 -8.48
N VAL A 41 2.39 11.83 -8.20
CA VAL A 41 3.07 11.96 -6.89
C VAL A 41 2.06 12.07 -5.75
N GLU A 42 0.93 12.73 -5.99
CA GLU A 42 -0.14 12.87 -5.00
C GLU A 42 -0.86 11.55 -4.72
N THR A 43 -1.07 10.71 -5.73
CA THR A 43 -1.59 9.34 -5.54
C THR A 43 -0.62 8.52 -4.70
N LEU A 44 0.67 8.55 -5.01
CA LEU A 44 1.69 7.84 -4.23
C LEU A 44 1.70 8.33 -2.78
N ARG A 45 1.69 9.65 -2.55
CA ARG A 45 1.62 10.26 -1.21
C ARG A 45 0.40 9.77 -0.42
N LYS A 46 -0.78 9.73 -1.04
CA LYS A 46 -2.01 9.28 -0.37
C LYS A 46 -1.96 7.80 -0.03
N ILE A 47 -1.37 6.97 -0.88
CA ILE A 47 -1.18 5.54 -0.60
C ILE A 47 -0.19 5.37 0.56
N GLU A 48 0.99 5.98 0.49
CA GLU A 48 2.03 5.87 1.52
C GLU A 48 1.59 6.37 2.90
N THR A 49 0.69 7.36 2.93
CA THR A 49 0.11 7.90 4.17
C THR A 49 -1.15 7.18 4.62
N GLY A 50 -1.57 6.11 3.92
CA GLY A 50 -2.77 5.33 4.25
C GLY A 50 -4.08 6.08 4.05
N ARG A 51 -4.09 7.21 3.32
CA ARG A 51 -5.28 8.00 3.01
C ARG A 51 -6.15 7.38 1.91
N ILE A 52 -5.63 6.39 1.19
CA ILE A 52 -6.39 5.52 0.31
C ILE A 52 -6.49 4.15 0.99
N ALA A 53 -7.66 3.85 1.56
CA ALA A 53 -7.87 2.60 2.31
C ALA A 53 -7.90 1.35 1.41
N THR A 54 -8.44 1.49 0.20
CA THR A 54 -8.59 0.42 -0.78
C THR A 54 -7.93 0.83 -2.11
N PRO A 55 -6.58 0.88 -2.18
CA PRO A 55 -5.90 1.19 -3.43
C PRO A 55 -6.14 0.07 -4.45
N ALA A 56 -6.21 0.44 -5.73
CA ALA A 56 -6.43 -0.53 -6.79
C ALA A 56 -5.25 -1.49 -6.90
N PHE A 57 -5.52 -2.79 -7.13
CA PHE A 57 -4.50 -3.84 -7.21
C PHE A 57 -3.38 -3.48 -8.21
N PHE A 58 -3.74 -3.05 -9.42
CA PHE A 58 -2.76 -2.69 -10.45
C PHE A 58 -1.89 -1.49 -10.04
N THR A 59 -2.43 -0.55 -9.26
CA THR A 59 -1.64 0.56 -8.71
C THR A 59 -0.62 0.07 -7.69
N VAL A 60 -1.02 -0.85 -6.80
CA VAL A 60 -0.12 -1.45 -5.83
C VAL A 60 0.98 -2.25 -6.54
N GLY A 61 0.60 -3.04 -7.56
CA GLY A 61 1.55 -3.78 -8.40
C GLY A 61 2.56 -2.88 -9.10
N ALA A 62 2.12 -1.78 -9.69
CA ALA A 62 3.01 -0.83 -10.36
C ALA A 62 4.01 -0.18 -9.38
N ILE A 63 3.55 0.22 -8.20
CA ILE A 63 4.42 0.78 -7.14
C ILE A 63 5.41 -0.29 -6.66
N ALA A 64 4.94 -1.52 -6.40
CA ALA A 64 5.80 -2.61 -5.95
C ALA A 64 6.91 -2.90 -6.97
N THR A 65 6.57 -2.99 -8.26
CA THR A 65 7.53 -3.15 -9.35
C THR A 65 8.54 -2.00 -9.40
N ALA A 66 8.07 -0.75 -9.34
CA ALA A 66 8.96 0.42 -9.31
C ALA A 66 9.92 0.38 -8.11
N LEU A 67 9.49 -0.16 -6.98
CA LEU A 67 10.30 -0.32 -5.76
C LEU A 67 11.17 -1.59 -5.75
N GLY A 68 11.11 -2.44 -6.78
CA GLY A 68 11.81 -3.73 -6.79
C GLY A 68 11.29 -4.73 -5.75
N LEU A 69 10.03 -4.57 -5.32
CA LEU A 69 9.37 -5.46 -4.35
C LEU A 69 8.53 -6.53 -5.05
N SER A 70 8.64 -7.78 -4.58
CA SER A 70 7.69 -8.83 -4.95
C SER A 70 6.34 -8.63 -4.23
N LEU A 71 5.24 -8.84 -4.95
CA LEU A 71 3.91 -8.87 -4.37
C LEU A 71 3.72 -10.01 -3.35
N ASP A 72 4.47 -11.11 -3.45
CA ASP A 72 4.46 -12.17 -2.43
C ASP A 72 5.03 -11.66 -1.10
N THR A 73 6.06 -10.82 -1.15
CA THR A 73 6.64 -10.18 0.04
C THR A 73 5.64 -9.21 0.68
N VAL A 74 4.96 -8.41 -0.16
CA VAL A 74 3.90 -7.49 0.28
C VAL A 74 2.76 -8.26 0.95
N ALA A 75 2.27 -9.32 0.30
CA ALA A 75 1.19 -10.16 0.80
C ALA A 75 1.57 -10.79 2.14
N THR A 76 2.72 -11.46 2.22
CA THR A 76 3.22 -12.11 3.44
C THR A 76 3.30 -11.11 4.59
N ALA A 77 3.88 -9.92 4.38
CA ALA A 77 4.00 -8.90 5.42
C ALA A 77 2.63 -8.39 5.92
N LEU A 78 1.60 -8.41 5.07
CA LEU A 78 0.26 -7.97 5.41
C LEU A 78 -0.58 -9.09 6.07
N THR A 79 -0.36 -10.36 5.72
CA THR A 79 -1.09 -11.52 6.25
C THR A 79 -0.48 -12.11 7.52
N THR A 80 0.81 -11.94 7.79
CA THR A 80 1.53 -12.54 8.95
C THR A 80 0.88 -12.26 10.33
N ARG A 81 0.01 -11.24 10.45
CA ARG A 81 -0.79 -11.00 11.67
C ARG A 81 -2.11 -11.77 11.71
N LEU A 82 -2.76 -12.00 10.57
CA LEU A 82 -4.00 -12.78 10.47
C LEU A 82 -3.77 -14.23 10.90
N ASP A 83 -2.58 -14.78 10.61
CA ASP A 83 -2.24 -16.16 10.98
C ASP A 83 -2.12 -16.38 12.50
N ARG A 84 -1.83 -15.33 13.29
CA ARG A 84 -1.79 -15.44 14.77
C ARG A 84 -3.17 -15.38 15.41
N ASP A 85 -4.09 -14.63 14.82
CA ASP A 85 -5.44 -14.44 15.37
C ASP A 85 -6.37 -15.62 15.08
N VAL A 86 -6.07 -16.45 14.07
CA VAL A 86 -6.83 -17.70 13.76
C VAL A 86 -6.31 -18.90 14.58
N ALA A 87 -5.12 -18.79 15.18
CA ALA A 87 -4.50 -19.84 16.00
C ALA A 87 -4.74 -19.68 17.52
N SER A 88 -5.66 -18.80 17.93
CA SER A 88 -6.09 -18.59 19.31
C SER A 88 -7.59 -18.85 19.46
#